data_AF-A0A919SX81-F1
#
_entry.id   AF-A0A919SX81-F1
#
_cell.length_a   1.000
_cell.length_b   1.000
_cell.length_c   1.000
_cell.angle_alpha   90.00
_cell.angle_beta   90.00
_cell.angle_gamma   90.00
#
_symmetry.space_group_name_H-M   'P 1'
#
loop_
_entity.id
_entity.type
_entity.pdbx_description
1 polymer ?
#
loop_
_entity_poly.entity_id
_entity_poly.type
_entity_poly.pdbx_seq_one_letter_code
_entity_poly.pdbx_strand_id
1 'polypeptide(L)'
;MAGPSTALSPVIAASTHWLVRAYPSSGADRAADTLAELQARQAVTVAAWLRYPTPVDAELVAMAGPGGSAVLDWRAGSEPDDELAEDQGWRTWVDEVVVSWAACLLADPVLAARAVDSVAAAVPVADGRPRPRPRKAGDLPSEFRRLTAPDPRDVEAAALLRHPDLLEPVADMHRETLLYLLPTSVVRG
;
A
#
# COMPACT_ATOMS: atom_id res chain seq x y z
N MET A 1 -17.03 -2.04 -10.36
CA MET A 1 -16.19 -2.49 -9.24
C MET A 1 -16.88 -2.20 -7.93
N ALA A 2 -16.83 -3.14 -7.00
CA ALA A 2 -17.35 -2.90 -5.66
C ALA A 2 -16.47 -1.86 -4.95
N GLY A 3 -17.04 -1.20 -3.94
CA GLY A 3 -16.25 -0.56 -2.89
C GLY A 3 -15.37 -1.58 -2.16
N PRO A 4 -14.65 -1.16 -1.09
CA PRO A 4 -13.71 -2.02 -0.37
C PRO A 4 -14.29 -3.40 -0.07
N SER A 5 -13.77 -4.45 -0.72
CA SER A 5 -14.15 -5.81 -0.38
C SER A 5 -13.54 -6.16 0.97
N THR A 6 -14.36 -6.60 1.93
CA THR A 6 -13.88 -7.08 3.23
C THR A 6 -12.95 -8.28 3.09
N ALA A 7 -13.02 -9.01 1.96
CA ALA A 7 -12.14 -10.14 1.66
C ALA A 7 -10.65 -9.75 1.57
N LEU A 8 -10.33 -8.49 1.26
CA LEU A 8 -8.93 -8.01 1.23
C LEU A 8 -8.40 -7.62 2.62
N SER A 9 -9.25 -7.56 3.66
CA SER A 9 -8.84 -7.09 4.99
C SER A 9 -7.66 -7.88 5.58
N PRO A 10 -7.60 -9.23 5.48
CA PRO A 10 -6.47 -10.01 5.99
C PRO A 10 -5.16 -9.67 5.25
N VAL A 11 -5.21 -9.53 3.93
CA VAL A 11 -4.04 -9.17 3.11
C VAL A 11 -3.53 -7.78 3.47
N ILE A 12 -4.45 -6.81 3.60
CA ILE A 12 -4.10 -5.43 3.98
C ILE A 12 -3.50 -5.40 5.38
N ALA A 13 -4.10 -6.10 6.35
CA ALA A 13 -3.61 -6.14 7.72
C ALA A 13 -2.23 -6.80 7.81
N ALA A 14 -2.06 -7.98 7.22
CA ALA A 14 -0.80 -8.73 7.24
C ALA A 14 0.33 -7.99 6.53
N SER A 15 0.07 -7.41 5.35
CA SER A 15 1.08 -6.67 4.58
C SER A 15 1.46 -5.35 5.26
N THR A 16 0.51 -4.67 5.90
CA THR A 16 0.81 -3.48 6.74
C THR A 16 1.67 -3.88 7.93
N HIS A 17 1.30 -4.96 8.62
CA HIS A 17 2.05 -5.46 9.77
C HIS A 17 3.49 -5.85 9.37
N TRP A 18 3.66 -6.50 8.21
CA TRP A 18 4.97 -6.82 7.67
C TRP A 18 5.84 -5.57 7.50
N LEU A 19 5.33 -4.53 6.83
CA LEU A 19 6.07 -3.28 6.59
C LEU A 19 6.48 -2.58 7.89
N VAL A 20 5.56 -2.44 8.83
CA VAL A 20 5.84 -1.78 10.13
C VAL A 20 6.85 -2.56 10.94
N ARG A 21 6.83 -3.90 10.88
CA ARG A 21 7.79 -4.76 11.57
C ARG A 21 9.17 -4.72 10.92
N ALA A 22 9.25 -4.76 9.59
CA ALA A 22 10.51 -4.72 8.85
C ALA A 22 11.20 -3.35 8.94
N TYR A 23 10.40 -2.28 9.02
CA TYR A 23 10.88 -0.90 9.03
C TYR A 23 10.25 -0.11 10.19
N PRO A 24 10.67 -0.38 11.43
CA PRO A 24 10.11 0.28 12.60
C PRO A 24 10.36 1.79 12.56
N SER A 25 9.46 2.56 13.17
CA SER A 25 9.62 4.01 13.24
C SER A 25 10.86 4.37 14.07
N SER A 26 11.63 5.36 13.62
CA SER A 26 12.79 5.88 14.34
C SER A 26 12.45 7.23 14.96
N GLY A 27 11.70 7.22 16.07
CA GLY A 27 11.30 8.43 16.77
C GLY A 27 11.05 8.20 18.26
N ALA A 28 11.34 9.19 19.09
CA ALA A 28 11.04 9.15 20.53
C ALA A 28 9.54 9.43 20.83
N ASP A 29 8.78 9.89 19.84
CA ASP A 29 7.36 10.19 19.97
C ASP A 29 6.51 8.96 19.66
N ARG A 30 5.63 8.56 20.60
CA ARG A 30 4.65 7.47 20.40
C ARG A 30 3.70 7.74 19.24
N ALA A 31 3.48 9.00 18.86
CA ALA A 31 2.67 9.32 17.69
C ALA A 31 3.35 8.90 16.36
N ALA A 32 4.68 8.74 16.35
CA ALA A 32 5.43 8.35 15.15
C ALA A 32 5.05 6.93 14.68
N ASP A 33 4.94 5.98 15.60
CA ASP A 33 4.52 4.61 15.30
C ASP A 33 3.13 4.55 14.68
N THR A 34 2.17 5.28 15.27
CA THR A 34 0.79 5.31 14.79
C THR A 34 0.70 5.94 13.40
N LEU A 35 1.44 7.02 13.15
CA LEU A 35 1.46 7.69 11.85
C LEU A 35 2.13 6.82 10.78
N ALA A 36 3.26 6.17 11.11
CA ALA A 36 3.94 5.24 10.22
C ALA A 36 3.02 4.06 9.83
N GLU A 37 2.30 3.48 10.79
CA GLU A 37 1.32 2.42 10.52
C GLU A 37 0.18 2.90 9.62
N LEU A 38 -0.39 4.09 9.90
CA LEU A 38 -1.47 4.65 9.09
C LEU A 38 -1.04 4.90 7.65
N GLN A 39 0.19 5.39 7.44
CA GLN A 39 0.72 5.63 6.12
C GLN A 39 1.02 4.32 5.36
N ALA A 40 1.64 3.34 6.02
CA ALA A 40 1.84 2.01 5.46
C ALA A 40 0.50 1.38 5.06
N ARG A 41 -0.53 1.49 5.90
CA ARG A 41 -1.87 0.99 5.62
C ARG A 41 -2.49 1.67 4.39
N GLN A 42 -2.31 2.97 4.21
CA GLN A 42 -2.79 3.68 3.01
C GLN A 42 -2.11 3.14 1.75
N ALA A 43 -0.78 3.00 1.76
CA ALA A 43 -0.02 2.47 0.63
C ALA A 43 -0.45 1.04 0.26
N VAL A 44 -0.54 0.16 1.27
CA VAL A 44 -0.98 -1.23 1.11
C VAL A 44 -2.40 -1.32 0.59
N THR A 45 -3.31 -0.46 1.06
CA THR A 45 -4.70 -0.45 0.59
C THR A 45 -4.77 -0.13 -0.90
N VAL A 46 -4.05 0.91 -1.36
CA VAL A 46 -4.00 1.29 -2.77
C VAL A 46 -3.37 0.18 -3.61
N ALA A 47 -2.25 -0.39 -3.15
CA ALA A 47 -1.58 -1.49 -3.83
C ALA A 47 -2.47 -2.75 -3.94
N ALA A 48 -3.19 -3.12 -2.87
CA ALA A 48 -4.12 -4.24 -2.87
C ALA A 48 -5.28 -4.02 -3.86
N TRP A 49 -5.82 -2.80 -3.94
CA TRP A 49 -6.89 -2.49 -4.90
C TRP A 49 -6.41 -2.45 -6.35
N LEU A 50 -5.14 -2.09 -6.60
CA LEU A 50 -4.54 -2.24 -7.93
C LEU A 50 -4.33 -3.72 -8.31
N ARG A 51 -3.94 -4.55 -7.35
CA ARG A 51 -3.64 -5.97 -7.56
C ARG A 51 -4.91 -6.81 -7.73
N TYR A 52 -5.95 -6.49 -6.97
CA TYR A 52 -7.23 -7.19 -6.93
C TYR A 52 -8.37 -6.23 -7.27
N PRO A 53 -8.46 -5.77 -8.52
CA PRO A 53 -9.38 -4.68 -8.90
C PRO A 53 -10.86 -5.08 -8.85
N THR A 54 -11.17 -6.39 -8.93
CA THR A 54 -12.55 -6.87 -8.93
C THR A 54 -12.92 -7.64 -7.66
N PRO A 55 -14.22 -7.74 -7.32
CA PRO A 55 -14.67 -8.58 -6.21
C PRO A 55 -14.27 -10.05 -6.39
N VAL A 56 -14.26 -10.54 -7.63
CA VAL A 56 -13.85 -11.92 -7.93
C VAL A 56 -12.38 -12.13 -7.57
N ASP A 57 -11.50 -11.18 -7.91
CA ASP A 57 -10.09 -11.27 -7.55
C ASP A 57 -9.89 -11.30 -6.03
N ALA A 58 -10.67 -10.49 -5.30
CA ALA A 58 -10.64 -10.44 -3.84
C ALA A 58 -11.11 -11.76 -3.18
N GLU A 59 -12.15 -12.40 -3.71
CA GLU A 59 -12.60 -13.71 -3.24
C GLU A 59 -11.61 -14.83 -3.59
N LEU A 60 -11.01 -14.77 -4.79
CA LEU A 60 -10.01 -15.75 -5.22
C LEU A 60 -8.79 -15.73 -4.30
N VAL A 61 -8.27 -14.55 -3.92
CA VAL A 61 -7.16 -14.49 -2.96
C VAL A 61 -7.59 -14.93 -1.57
N ALA A 62 -8.82 -14.65 -1.14
CA ALA A 62 -9.33 -15.13 0.14
C ALA A 62 -9.41 -16.67 0.20
N MET A 63 -9.62 -17.35 -0.93
CA MET A 63 -9.64 -18.81 -1.02
C MET A 63 -8.25 -19.43 -1.22
N ALA A 64 -7.42 -18.84 -2.08
CA ALA A 64 -6.13 -19.41 -2.49
C ALA A 64 -4.97 -19.01 -1.57
N GLY A 65 -5.09 -17.86 -0.89
CA GLY A 65 -4.00 -17.22 -0.16
C GLY A 65 -3.06 -16.41 -1.08
N PRO A 66 -2.36 -15.40 -0.54
CA PRO A 66 -1.48 -14.51 -1.31
C PRO A 66 -0.03 -14.97 -1.50
N GLY A 67 0.39 -16.10 -0.90
CA GLY A 67 1.71 -16.69 -1.09
C GLY A 67 2.68 -16.52 0.08
N GLY A 68 2.51 -15.47 0.90
CA GLY A 68 3.19 -15.29 2.19
C GLY A 68 4.43 -14.38 2.16
N SER A 69 5.17 -14.32 3.27
CA SER A 69 6.24 -13.33 3.50
C SER A 69 7.67 -13.81 3.23
N ALA A 70 7.89 -15.07 2.87
CA ALA A 70 9.22 -15.69 2.95
C ALA A 70 10.29 -14.97 2.11
N VAL A 71 9.99 -14.57 0.87
CA VAL A 71 10.97 -13.86 0.03
C VAL A 71 11.21 -12.45 0.55
N LEU A 72 10.15 -11.79 1.04
CA LEU A 72 10.25 -10.45 1.62
C LEU A 72 11.15 -10.46 2.86
N ASP A 73 10.99 -11.44 3.74
CA ASP A 73 11.78 -11.59 4.97
C ASP A 73 13.28 -11.70 4.64
N TRP A 74 13.61 -12.56 3.66
CA TRP A 74 14.98 -12.70 3.17
C TRP A 74 15.53 -11.38 2.60
N ARG A 75 14.73 -10.64 1.83
CA ARG A 75 15.15 -9.34 1.25
C ARG A 75 15.28 -8.22 2.27
N ALA A 76 14.46 -8.22 3.31
CA ALA A 76 14.56 -7.28 4.42
C ALA A 76 15.70 -7.62 5.39
N GLY A 77 16.44 -8.72 5.14
CA GLY A 77 17.51 -9.18 6.02
C GLY A 77 17.01 -9.67 7.38
N SER A 78 15.73 -10.04 7.48
CA SER A 78 15.12 -10.55 8.71
C SER A 78 15.07 -12.07 8.64
N GLU A 79 15.93 -12.75 9.40
CA GLU A 79 15.72 -14.17 9.67
C GLU A 79 14.53 -14.32 10.64
N PRO A 80 13.62 -15.29 10.43
CA PRO A 80 12.55 -15.54 11.39
C PRO A 80 13.16 -15.96 12.72
N ASP A 81 12.84 -15.22 13.78
CA ASP A 81 13.19 -15.62 15.14
C ASP A 81 12.36 -16.86 15.51
N ASP A 82 13.04 -18.00 15.70
CA ASP A 82 12.41 -19.31 15.90
C ASP A 82 11.51 -19.36 17.15
N GLU A 83 11.73 -18.47 18.13
CA GLU A 83 10.94 -18.38 19.37
C GLU A 83 9.51 -17.82 19.16
N LEU A 84 9.19 -17.25 17.99
CA LEU A 84 7.88 -16.64 17.70
C LEU A 84 7.00 -17.48 16.76
N ALA A 85 7.40 -18.69 16.36
CA ALA A 85 6.80 -19.45 15.26
C ALA A 85 5.29 -19.74 15.39
N GLU A 86 4.74 -19.84 16.61
CA GLU A 86 3.34 -20.25 16.83
C GLU A 86 2.31 -19.14 16.54
N ASP A 87 2.70 -17.85 16.56
CA ASP A 87 1.80 -16.69 16.34
C ASP A 87 1.96 -16.06 14.93
N GLN A 88 2.62 -16.77 14.02
CA GLN A 88 3.03 -16.26 12.70
C GLN A 88 2.03 -16.57 11.58
N GLY A 89 0.79 -16.95 11.91
CA GLY A 89 -0.26 -17.27 10.94
C GLY A 89 -0.59 -16.11 9.98
N TRP A 90 -0.30 -14.87 10.36
CA TRP A 90 -0.42 -13.70 9.49
C TRP A 90 0.60 -13.70 8.34
N ARG A 91 1.75 -14.38 8.48
CA ARG A 91 2.81 -14.41 7.46
C ARG A 91 2.37 -15.06 6.15
N THR A 92 1.43 -16.01 6.20
CA THR A 92 0.86 -16.64 5.00
C THR A 92 -0.12 -15.73 4.27
N TRP A 93 -0.61 -14.68 4.94
CA TRP A 93 -1.52 -13.67 4.38
C TRP A 93 -0.80 -12.43 3.82
N VAL A 94 0.53 -12.42 3.81
CA VAL A 94 1.30 -11.36 3.15
C VAL A 94 1.32 -11.60 1.64
N ASP A 95 1.08 -10.55 0.87
CA ASP A 95 1.25 -10.57 -0.60
C ASP A 95 2.50 -9.78 -0.99
N GLU A 96 3.47 -10.47 -1.61
CA GLU A 96 4.76 -9.88 -1.99
C GLU A 96 4.62 -8.75 -3.01
N VAL A 97 3.66 -8.85 -3.92
CA VAL A 97 3.39 -7.83 -4.94
C VAL A 97 2.77 -6.60 -4.31
N VAL A 98 1.79 -6.77 -3.41
CA VAL A 98 1.16 -5.68 -2.66
C VAL A 98 2.19 -4.95 -1.82
N VAL A 99 3.06 -5.69 -1.11
CA VAL A 99 4.12 -5.08 -0.29
C VAL A 99 5.14 -4.34 -1.16
N SER A 100 5.61 -4.94 -2.25
CA SER A 100 6.55 -4.31 -3.19
C SER A 100 5.98 -3.03 -3.81
N TRP A 101 4.70 -3.06 -4.21
CA TRP A 101 4.02 -1.88 -4.74
C TRP A 101 3.83 -0.83 -3.66
N ALA A 102 3.39 -1.20 -2.46
CA ALA A 102 3.27 -0.27 -1.34
C ALA A 102 4.60 0.41 -1.01
N ALA A 103 5.71 -0.33 -1.05
CA ALA A 103 7.06 0.22 -0.92
C ALA A 103 7.37 1.27 -2.00
N CYS A 104 7.02 1.00 -3.27
CA CYS A 104 7.13 2.00 -4.34
C CYS A 104 6.28 3.26 -4.06
N LEU A 105 5.03 3.09 -3.60
CA LEU A 105 4.13 4.22 -3.32
C LEU A 105 4.58 5.05 -2.11
N LEU A 106 5.19 4.42 -1.10
CA LEU A 106 5.76 5.11 0.05
C LEU A 106 7.01 5.92 -0.35
N ALA A 107 7.80 5.41 -1.29
CA ALA A 107 9.03 6.07 -1.75
C ALA A 107 8.77 7.24 -2.71
N ASP A 108 7.64 7.25 -3.45
CA ASP A 108 7.32 8.26 -4.46
C ASP A 108 5.86 8.76 -4.33
N PRO A 109 5.65 9.95 -3.73
CA PRO A 109 4.32 10.57 -3.61
C PRO A 109 3.62 10.86 -4.95
N VAL A 110 4.38 11.11 -6.03
CA VAL A 110 3.81 11.35 -7.37
C VAL A 110 3.28 10.05 -7.95
N LEU A 111 4.03 8.96 -7.78
CA LEU A 111 3.57 7.62 -8.12
C LEU A 111 2.33 7.22 -7.30
N ALA A 112 2.32 7.53 -6.00
CA ALA A 112 1.15 7.33 -5.14
C ALA A 112 -0.09 8.08 -5.63
N ALA A 113 0.05 9.34 -6.04
CA ALA A 113 -1.08 10.11 -6.59
C ALA A 113 -1.65 9.45 -7.87
N ARG A 114 -0.78 8.99 -8.78
CA ARG A 114 -1.19 8.26 -10.00
C ARG A 114 -1.90 6.95 -9.67
N ALA A 115 -1.42 6.22 -8.68
CA ALA A 115 -2.02 4.98 -8.20
C ALA A 115 -3.43 5.23 -7.63
N VAL A 116 -3.58 6.21 -6.75
CA VAL A 116 -4.87 6.58 -6.17
C VAL A 116 -5.86 7.04 -7.24
N ASP A 117 -5.43 7.84 -8.21
CA ASP A 117 -6.28 8.27 -9.32
C ASP A 117 -6.72 7.09 -10.20
N SER A 118 -5.83 6.12 -10.45
CA SER A 118 -6.15 4.91 -11.22
C SER A 118 -7.21 4.06 -10.52
N VAL A 119 -7.08 3.86 -9.20
CA VAL A 119 -8.09 3.13 -8.43
C VAL A 119 -9.41 3.92 -8.38
N ALA A 120 -9.37 5.23 -8.16
CA ALA A 120 -10.56 6.06 -8.10
C ALA A 120 -11.32 6.12 -9.44
N ALA A 121 -10.62 6.06 -10.57
CA ALA A 121 -11.23 5.98 -11.91
C ALA A 121 -11.96 4.65 -12.15
N ALA A 122 -11.51 3.59 -11.50
CA ALA A 122 -12.02 2.23 -11.70
C ALA A 122 -13.24 1.92 -10.80
N VAL A 123 -13.41 2.63 -9.67
CA VAL A 123 -14.61 2.56 -8.82
C VAL A 123 -15.81 3.21 -9.53
N PRO A 124 -16.90 2.49 -9.85
CA PRO A 124 -18.11 3.09 -10.42
C PRO A 124 -18.72 4.05 -9.41
N VAL A 125 -19.17 5.19 -9.90
CA VAL A 125 -19.94 6.12 -9.08
C VAL A 125 -21.26 5.44 -8.74
N ALA A 126 -21.39 4.97 -7.49
CA ALA A 126 -22.53 4.19 -7.03
C ALA A 126 -23.87 4.95 -7.08
N ASP A 127 -23.84 6.28 -7.12
CA ASP A 127 -25.04 7.09 -7.23
C ASP A 127 -25.03 7.84 -8.57
N GLY A 128 -25.96 7.49 -9.46
CA GLY A 128 -26.30 8.27 -10.66
C GLY A 128 -26.84 9.69 -10.38
N ARG A 129 -26.58 10.23 -9.19
CA ARG A 129 -26.78 11.64 -8.87
C ARG A 129 -25.63 12.43 -9.50
N PRO A 130 -25.92 13.47 -10.31
CA PRO A 130 -24.90 14.39 -10.77
C PRO A 130 -24.18 14.96 -9.53
N ARG A 131 -22.89 14.67 -9.37
CA ARG A 131 -22.08 15.39 -8.39
C ARG A 131 -22.18 16.88 -8.74
N PRO A 132 -22.31 17.79 -7.76
CA PRO A 132 -22.45 19.23 -8.02
C PRO A 132 -21.30 19.81 -8.86
N ARG A 133 -20.17 19.10 -8.95
CA ARG A 133 -19.04 19.40 -9.83
C ARG A 133 -18.44 18.11 -10.42
N PRO A 134 -17.91 18.15 -11.65
CA PRO A 134 -17.07 17.09 -12.18
C PRO A 134 -15.81 16.95 -11.32
N ARG A 135 -15.40 15.69 -11.05
CA ARG A 135 -14.16 15.37 -10.32
C ARG A 135 -12.97 15.95 -11.09
N LYS A 136 -12.20 16.82 -10.45
CA LYS A 136 -11.00 17.44 -11.04
C LYS A 136 -9.78 16.57 -10.72
N ALA A 137 -8.78 16.53 -11.59
CA ALA A 137 -7.48 15.97 -11.22
C ALA A 137 -6.98 16.68 -9.95
N GLY A 138 -6.68 15.93 -8.89
CA GLY A 138 -6.36 16.45 -7.55
C GLY A 138 -7.49 16.38 -6.51
N ASP A 139 -8.69 15.93 -6.89
CA ASP A 139 -9.79 15.62 -5.95
C ASP A 139 -9.60 14.20 -5.37
N LEU A 140 -8.37 13.90 -4.91
CA LEU A 140 -7.98 12.62 -4.34
C LEU A 140 -8.93 12.29 -3.18
N PRO A 141 -9.35 11.02 -2.98
CA PRO A 141 -10.10 10.66 -1.80
C PRO A 141 -9.30 11.12 -0.58
N SER A 142 -9.88 11.98 0.25
CA SER A 142 -9.17 12.59 1.39
C SER A 142 -8.58 11.55 2.35
N GLU A 143 -9.07 10.31 2.28
CA GLU A 143 -8.56 9.16 3.00
C GLU A 143 -7.12 8.75 2.65
N PHE A 144 -6.57 9.17 1.49
CA PHE A 144 -5.18 8.86 1.07
C PHE A 144 -4.25 10.09 1.08
N ARG A 145 -4.65 11.17 1.76
CA ARG A 145 -3.87 12.42 1.80
C ARG A 145 -2.47 12.22 2.39
N ARG A 146 -2.31 11.38 3.42
CA ARG A 146 -0.99 11.18 4.08
C ARG A 146 0.00 10.46 3.16
N LEU A 147 -0.50 9.63 2.26
CA LEU A 147 0.31 8.96 1.24
C LEU A 147 0.69 9.90 0.09
N THR A 148 -0.25 10.72 -0.38
CA THR A 148 -0.10 11.51 -1.63
C THR A 148 0.45 12.92 -1.41
N ALA A 149 0.24 13.48 -0.23
CA ALA A 149 0.71 14.80 0.19
C ALA A 149 1.01 14.80 1.70
N PRO A 150 2.04 14.04 2.14
CA PRO A 150 2.43 13.96 3.55
C PRO A 150 2.78 15.34 4.10
N ASP A 151 2.30 15.66 5.30
CA ASP A 151 2.70 16.87 6.01
C ASP A 151 4.08 16.68 6.69
N PRO A 152 4.74 17.74 7.20
CA PRO A 152 6.06 17.60 7.84
C PRO A 152 6.09 16.61 9.00
N ARG A 153 4.96 16.47 9.72
CA ARG A 153 4.84 15.52 10.83
C ARG A 153 4.71 14.09 10.32
N ASP A 154 4.03 13.88 9.20
CA ASP A 154 4.01 12.57 8.52
C ASP A 154 5.44 12.15 8.10
N VAL A 155 6.21 13.07 7.52
CA VAL A 155 7.61 12.82 7.11
C VAL A 155 8.51 12.56 8.33
N GLU A 156 8.33 13.30 9.42
CA GLU A 156 9.06 13.09 10.68
C GLU A 156 8.63 11.82 11.44
N ALA A 157 7.45 11.29 11.19
CA ALA A 157 6.98 10.06 11.82
C ALA A 157 7.45 8.81 11.07
N ALA A 158 7.40 8.83 9.73
CA ALA A 158 7.69 7.66 8.92
C ALA A 158 9.19 7.60 8.55
N ALA A 159 9.94 6.69 9.19
CA ALA A 159 11.31 6.38 8.79
C ALA A 159 11.40 6.01 7.29
N LEU A 160 10.36 5.35 6.78
CA LEU A 160 10.19 5.01 5.37
C LEU A 160 10.08 6.22 4.42
N LEU A 161 9.55 7.36 4.89
CA LEU A 161 9.55 8.60 4.12
C LEU A 161 10.89 9.33 4.16
N ARG A 162 11.65 9.18 5.26
CA ARG A 162 12.98 9.82 5.39
C ARG A 162 14.06 9.08 4.63
N HIS A 163 13.95 7.77 4.55
CA HIS A 163 14.94 6.88 3.93
C HIS A 163 14.25 5.94 2.94
N PRO A 164 13.73 6.48 1.83
CA PRO A 164 13.07 5.66 0.81
C PRO A 164 14.03 4.65 0.15
N ASP A 165 15.34 4.87 0.27
CA ASP A 165 16.39 3.94 -0.15
C ASP A 165 16.36 2.60 0.61
N LEU A 166 15.89 2.59 1.86
CA LEU A 166 15.73 1.35 2.65
C LEU A 166 14.65 0.41 2.06
N LEU A 167 13.70 0.98 1.31
CA LEU A 167 12.64 0.22 0.64
C LEU A 167 13.10 -0.38 -0.68
N GLU A 168 14.22 0.06 -1.24
CA GLU A 168 14.64 -0.29 -2.59
C GLU A 168 14.73 -1.80 -2.86
N PRO A 169 15.29 -2.65 -1.96
CA PRO A 169 15.33 -4.10 -2.17
C PRO A 169 13.95 -4.75 -2.35
N VAL A 170 12.92 -4.19 -1.69
CA VAL A 170 11.53 -4.67 -1.74
C VAL A 170 10.78 -4.02 -2.89
N ALA A 171 10.96 -2.71 -3.09
CA ALA A 171 10.32 -1.94 -4.16
C ALA A 171 10.71 -2.48 -5.54
N ASP A 172 11.98 -2.86 -5.75
CA ASP A 172 12.48 -3.34 -7.04
C ASP A 172 11.86 -4.66 -7.51
N MET A 173 11.31 -5.48 -6.59
CA MET A 173 10.76 -6.80 -6.94
C MET A 173 9.68 -6.71 -8.04
N HIS A 174 8.77 -5.73 -7.94
CA HIS A 174 7.61 -5.62 -8.82
C HIS A 174 7.36 -4.20 -9.33
N ARG A 175 8.36 -3.30 -9.25
CA ARG A 175 8.29 -1.91 -9.72
C ARG A 175 7.89 -1.80 -11.19
N GLU A 176 8.50 -2.60 -12.06
CA GLU A 176 8.23 -2.54 -13.50
C GLU A 176 6.77 -2.85 -13.82
N THR A 177 6.20 -3.88 -13.18
CA THR A 177 4.79 -4.25 -13.33
C THR A 177 3.87 -3.13 -12.86
N LEU A 178 4.18 -2.48 -11.72
CA LEU A 178 3.42 -1.34 -11.23
C LEU A 178 3.43 -0.18 -12.25
N LEU A 179 4.62 0.18 -12.75
CA LEU A 179 4.79 1.27 -13.71
C LEU A 179 4.08 0.98 -15.04
N TYR A 180 4.05 -0.28 -15.47
CA TYR A 180 3.32 -0.70 -16.66
C TYR A 180 1.80 -0.54 -16.50
N LEU A 181 1.26 -0.83 -15.32
CA LEU A 181 -0.18 -0.72 -15.03
C LEU A 181 -0.66 0.72 -14.86
N LEU A 182 0.21 1.61 -14.38
CA LEU A 182 -0.14 2.99 -14.11
C LEU A 182 0.01 3.87 -15.36
N PRO A 183 -0.99 4.70 -15.69
CA PRO A 183 -0.91 5.58 -16.84
C PRO A 183 0.30 6.51 -16.70
N THR A 184 1.13 6.60 -17.74
CA THR A 184 2.17 7.62 -17.85
C THR A 184 1.48 8.96 -18.02
N SER A 185 1.67 9.89 -17.09
CA SER A 185 1.06 11.21 -17.17
C SER A 185 1.57 11.93 -18.43
N VAL A 186 0.72 12.04 -19.45
CA VAL A 186 0.94 12.97 -20.54
C VAL A 186 0.82 14.37 -19.97
N VAL A 187 1.96 15.04 -19.80
CA VAL A 187 2.01 16.48 -19.54
C VAL A 187 1.31 17.16 -20.72
N ARG A 188 0.07 17.60 -20.52
CA ARG A 188 -0.59 18.49 -21.47
C ARG A 188 0.07 19.86 -21.30
N GLY A 189 0.80 20.29 -22.33
CA GLY A 189 1.42 21.60 -22.43
C GLY A 189 0.42 22.75 -22.53
#